data_AF-A0A7X2PV97-F1
#
_entry.id   AF-A0A7X2PV97-F1
#
_cell.length_a   1.000
_cell.length_b   1.000
_cell.length_c   1.000
_cell.angle_alpha   90.00
_cell.angle_beta   90.00
_cell.angle_gamma   90.00
#
_symmetry.space_group_name_H-M   'P 1'
#
loop_
_entity.id
_entity.type
_entity.pdbx_description
1 polymer ?
#
loop_
_entity_poly.entity_id
_entity_poly.type
_entity_poly.pdbx_seq_one_letter_code
_entity_poly.pdbx_strand_id
1 'polypeptide(L)'
;MPIFKSLESLEQRRTDIASQIAALGDLRGGSITATTGRCGKPTCHCHQPKDPGHGPNLRLTYKVRAKTVTESLPDPAAARKAEREIAEFRKLQTLHQEFVEVNAQICRIRPLAPAALLPEEKKRRKRSAGKSRAN
;
A
#
# COMPACT_ATOMS: atom_id res chain seq x y z
N MET A 1 26.44 3.55 -19.20
CA MET A 1 25.61 2.72 -20.11
C MET A 1 24.40 2.25 -19.32
N PRO A 2 23.16 2.44 -19.79
CA PRO A 2 22.01 1.94 -19.04
C PRO A 2 22.09 0.41 -19.07
N ILE A 3 21.99 -0.22 -17.89
CA ILE A 3 21.93 -1.67 -17.77
C ILE A 3 20.59 -2.09 -18.38
N PHE A 4 20.59 -2.48 -19.64
CA PHE A 4 19.46 -3.20 -20.23
C PHE A 4 19.41 -4.57 -19.54
N LYS A 5 18.49 -4.72 -18.59
CA LYS A 5 18.20 -6.02 -17.97
C LYS A 5 17.57 -6.93 -19.02
N SER A 6 18.09 -8.15 -19.17
CA SER A 6 17.51 -9.15 -20.08
C SER A 6 16.12 -9.58 -19.59
N LEU A 7 15.25 -10.04 -20.50
CA LEU A 7 13.92 -10.55 -20.14
C LEU A 7 14.02 -11.65 -19.06
N GLU A 8 14.94 -12.60 -19.24
CA GLU A 8 15.19 -13.68 -18.28
C GLU A 8 15.55 -13.14 -16.88
N SER A 9 16.45 -12.15 -16.81
CA SER A 9 16.84 -11.55 -15.51
C SER A 9 15.67 -10.86 -14.81
N LEU A 10 14.75 -10.24 -15.57
CA LEU A 10 13.55 -9.62 -15.02
C LEU A 10 12.54 -10.67 -14.55
N GLU A 11 12.39 -11.77 -15.29
CA GLU A 11 11.51 -12.88 -14.92
C GLU A 11 12.01 -13.60 -13.66
N GLN A 12 13.33 -13.80 -13.55
CA GLN A 12 13.95 -14.30 -12.32
C GLN A 12 13.67 -13.35 -11.16
N ARG A 13 13.92 -12.04 -11.35
CA ARG A 13 13.68 -11.05 -10.30
C ARG A 13 12.21 -11.01 -9.86
N ARG A 14 11.26 -11.11 -10.80
CA ARG A 14 9.82 -11.21 -10.49
C ARG A 14 9.53 -12.40 -9.60
N THR A 15 10.12 -13.56 -9.91
CA THR A 15 9.95 -14.79 -9.12
C THR A 15 10.57 -14.64 -7.73
N ASP A 16 11.76 -14.06 -7.62
CA ASP A 16 12.42 -13.83 -6.33
C ASP A 16 11.61 -12.89 -5.43
N ILE A 17 11.02 -11.83 -6.00
CA ILE A 17 10.15 -10.92 -5.25
C ILE A 17 8.88 -11.64 -4.80
N ALA A 18 8.26 -12.46 -5.66
CA ALA A 18 7.09 -13.25 -5.28
C ALA A 18 7.40 -14.22 -4.12
N SER A 19 8.56 -14.88 -4.15
CA SER A 19 9.04 -15.74 -3.05
C SER A 19 9.29 -14.96 -1.77
N GLN A 20 9.88 -13.75 -1.86
CA GLN A 20 10.05 -12.88 -0.69
C GLN A 20 8.72 -12.44 -0.08
N ILE A 21 7.73 -12.10 -0.92
CA ILE A 21 6.37 -11.75 -0.46
C ILE A 21 5.74 -12.94 0.25
N ALA A 22 5.86 -14.16 -0.31
CA ALA A 22 5.32 -15.37 0.29
C ALA A 22 6.00 -15.75 1.62
N ALA A 23 7.23 -15.30 1.85
CA ALA A 23 8.00 -15.55 3.07
C ALA A 23 7.80 -14.50 4.16
N LEU A 24 7.01 -13.44 3.92
CA LEU A 24 6.72 -12.43 4.94
C LEU A 24 5.94 -13.04 6.11
N GLY A 25 6.21 -12.54 7.32
CA GLY A 25 5.48 -12.92 8.52
C GLY A 25 4.16 -12.17 8.68
N ASP A 26 3.57 -12.27 9.88
CA ASP A 26 2.39 -11.49 10.25
C ASP A 26 2.63 -9.99 10.07
N LEU A 27 1.72 -9.33 9.35
CA LEU A 27 1.83 -7.94 9.00
C LEU A 27 0.51 -7.20 9.18
N ARG A 28 0.59 -5.93 9.58
CA ARG A 28 -0.53 -5.00 9.55
C ARG A 28 -0.05 -3.60 9.22
N GLY A 29 -0.88 -2.85 8.51
CA GLY A 29 -0.62 -1.45 8.25
C GLY A 29 -0.83 -0.59 9.48
N GLY A 30 -0.27 0.61 9.45
CA GLY A 30 -0.52 1.66 10.45
C GLY A 30 0.73 2.36 10.93
N SER A 31 0.54 3.22 11.92
CA SER A 31 1.60 3.93 12.63
C SER A 31 1.29 3.95 14.13
N ILE A 32 2.35 3.95 14.94
CA ILE A 32 2.24 4.07 16.38
C ILE A 32 2.55 5.50 16.77
N THR A 33 1.67 6.09 17.57
CA THR A 33 1.82 7.44 18.11
C THR A 33 1.77 7.40 19.62
N ALA A 34 2.66 8.15 20.27
CA ALA A 34 2.64 8.35 21.72
C ALA A 34 1.83 9.61 22.07
N THR A 35 0.98 9.50 23.09
CA THR A 35 0.22 10.63 23.62
C THR A 35 0.45 10.76 25.12
N THR A 36 0.65 11.99 25.58
CA THR A 36 0.65 12.33 27.01
C THR A 36 -0.55 13.22 27.31
N GLY A 37 -1.06 13.17 28.53
CA GLY A 37 -2.23 13.97 28.87
C GLY A 37 -2.58 13.98 30.35
N ARG A 38 -3.37 14.97 30.74
CA ARG A 38 -3.93 15.08 32.08
C ARG A 38 -5.21 14.26 32.17
N CYS A 39 -5.42 13.60 33.30
CA CYS A 39 -6.69 12.91 33.56
C CYS A 39 -7.77 13.90 34.02
N GLY A 40 -9.04 13.47 34.03
CA GLY A 40 -10.17 14.29 34.47
C GLY A 40 -10.24 14.57 35.98
N LYS A 41 -9.36 13.98 36.78
CA LYS A 41 -9.37 14.15 38.24
C LYS A 41 -8.56 15.39 38.64
N PRO A 42 -9.16 16.46 39.18
CA PRO A 42 -8.47 17.72 39.46
C PRO A 42 -7.39 17.57 40.55
N THR A 43 -7.54 16.59 41.44
CA THR A 43 -6.56 16.32 42.51
C THR A 43 -5.43 15.39 42.09
N CYS A 44 -5.30 15.05 40.81
CA CYS A 44 -4.23 14.17 40.34
C CYS A 44 -2.92 14.94 40.14
N HIS A 45 -1.77 14.28 40.36
CA HIS A 45 -0.44 14.85 40.15
C HIS A 45 -0.25 15.46 38.75
N CYS A 46 -0.90 14.91 37.72
CA CYS A 46 -0.83 15.41 36.34
C CYS A 46 -1.32 16.87 36.16
N HIS A 47 -1.99 17.45 37.16
CA HIS A 47 -2.41 18.87 37.16
C HIS A 47 -1.41 19.80 37.84
N GLN A 48 -0.34 19.27 38.43
CA GLN A 48 0.70 20.11 39.03
C GLN A 48 1.44 20.92 37.95
N PRO A 49 1.84 22.17 38.26
CA PRO A 49 2.68 22.95 37.36
C PRO A 49 3.96 22.18 37.02
N LYS A 50 4.31 22.11 35.74
CA LYS A 50 5.48 21.40 35.19
C LYS A 50 5.41 19.86 35.19
N ASP A 51 4.30 19.25 35.61
CA ASP A 51 4.10 17.81 35.42
C ASP A 51 3.80 17.50 33.93
N PRO A 52 4.48 16.51 33.32
CA PRO A 52 4.27 16.16 31.90
C PRO A 52 2.92 15.48 31.63
N GLY A 53 2.17 15.12 32.68
CA GLY A 53 0.94 14.36 32.61
C GLY A 53 1.18 12.86 32.50
N HIS A 54 0.09 12.10 32.39
CA HIS A 54 0.17 10.66 32.19
C HIS A 54 0.67 10.32 30.79
N GLY A 55 1.54 9.33 30.69
CA GLY A 55 1.94 8.72 29.44
C GLY A 55 3.40 8.25 29.44
N PRO A 56 3.88 7.74 28.29
CA PRO A 56 3.20 7.75 27.00
C PRO A 56 2.11 6.66 26.88
N ASN A 57 0.90 7.08 26.49
CA ASN A 57 -0.14 6.17 26.03
C ASN A 57 0.06 5.92 24.53
N LEU A 58 0.49 4.71 24.19
CA LEU A 58 0.74 4.31 22.80
C LEU A 58 -0.57 3.97 22.11
N ARG A 59 -0.72 4.44 20.88
CA ARG A 59 -1.88 4.19 20.03
C ARG A 59 -1.44 3.74 18.65
N LEU A 60 -2.07 2.70 18.12
CA LEU A 60 -1.94 2.29 16.73
C LEU A 60 -3.03 2.97 15.91
N THR A 61 -2.65 3.64 14.82
CA THR A 61 -3.59 4.25 13.87
C THR A 61 -3.41 3.65 12.48
N TYR A 62 -4.50 3.23 11.84
CA TYR A 62 -4.48 2.61 10.51
C TYR A 62 -5.78 2.90 9.73
N LYS A 63 -5.83 2.46 8.47
CA LYS A 63 -6.97 2.69 7.58
C LYS A 63 -7.75 1.40 7.32
N VAL A 64 -9.07 1.45 7.45
CA VAL A 64 -9.99 0.38 7.03
C VAL A 64 -11.05 1.00 6.13
N ARG A 65 -11.14 0.54 4.87
CA ARG A 65 -12.11 1.07 3.87
C ARG A 65 -12.15 2.61 3.85
N ALA A 66 -10.97 3.23 3.72
CA ALA A 66 -10.73 4.69 3.78
C ALA A 66 -10.97 5.40 5.15
N LYS A 67 -11.58 4.74 6.13
CA LYS A 67 -11.78 5.30 7.48
C LYS A 67 -10.52 5.14 8.34
N THR A 68 -10.21 6.15 9.15
CA THR A 68 -9.14 6.06 10.15
C THR A 68 -9.66 5.32 11.38
N VAL A 69 -8.94 4.29 11.81
CA VAL A 69 -9.17 3.54 13.05
C VAL A 69 -7.98 3.77 13.94
N THR A 70 -8.23 4.03 15.23
CA THR A 70 -7.20 4.19 16.25
C THR A 70 -7.49 3.27 17.42
N GLU A 71 -6.49 2.49 17.83
CA GLU A 71 -6.57 1.53 18.93
C GLU A 71 -5.50 1.88 19.97
N SER A 72 -5.85 1.77 21.26
CA SER A 72 -4.87 1.91 22.34
C SER A 72 -4.07 0.62 22.50
N LEU A 73 -2.75 0.75 22.64
CA LEU A 73 -1.85 -0.35 22.96
C LEU A 73 -1.71 -0.41 24.49
N PRO A 74 -2.22 -1.47 25.15
CA PRO A 74 -2.37 -1.49 26.60
C PRO A 74 -1.04 -1.63 27.35
N ASP A 75 -0.03 -2.23 26.72
CA ASP A 75 1.26 -2.51 27.34
C ASP A 75 2.42 -2.44 26.32
N PRO A 76 3.68 -2.40 26.80
CA PRO A 76 4.86 -2.35 25.94
C PRO A 76 5.05 -3.59 25.05
N ALA A 77 4.51 -4.76 25.42
CA ALA A 77 4.62 -5.97 24.61
C ALA A 77 3.70 -5.90 23.38
N ALA A 78 2.49 -5.38 23.54
CA ALA A 78 1.56 -5.08 22.47
C ALA A 78 2.14 -4.05 21.49
N ALA A 79 2.82 -3.02 22.01
CA ALA A 79 3.52 -2.04 21.18
C ALA A 79 4.67 -2.66 20.36
N ARG A 80 5.57 -3.42 21.00
CA ARG A 80 6.65 -4.13 20.29
C ARG A 80 6.12 -5.10 19.24
N LYS A 81 4.99 -5.76 19.51
CA LYS A 81 4.32 -6.63 18.52
C LYS A 81 3.84 -5.81 17.32
N ALA A 82 3.13 -4.70 17.57
CA ALA A 82 2.67 -3.78 16.53
C ALA A 82 3.82 -3.24 15.67
N GLU A 83 4.94 -2.86 16.29
CA GLU A 83 6.12 -2.37 15.59
C GLU A 83 6.67 -3.39 14.60
N ARG A 84 6.79 -4.67 15.01
CA ARG A 84 7.25 -5.75 14.14
C ARG A 84 6.32 -5.97 12.96
N GLU A 85 5.02 -6.05 13.21
CA GLU A 85 4.02 -6.28 12.14
C GLU A 85 3.96 -5.10 11.15
N ILE A 86 4.13 -3.86 11.63
CA ILE A 86 4.24 -2.66 10.78
C ILE A 86 5.53 -2.70 9.95
N ALA A 87 6.63 -3.16 10.52
CA ALA A 87 7.89 -3.32 9.79
C ALA A 87 7.74 -4.34 8.66
N GLU A 88 7.11 -5.49 8.89
CA GLU A 88 6.78 -6.46 7.85
C GLU A 88 5.85 -5.88 6.78
N PHE A 89 4.84 -5.10 7.18
CA PHE A 89 3.97 -4.40 6.23
C PHE A 89 4.75 -3.42 5.33
N ARG A 90 5.72 -2.70 5.88
CA ARG A 90 6.58 -1.79 5.09
C ARG A 90 7.44 -2.56 4.09
N LYS A 91 7.97 -3.74 4.46
CA LYS A 91 8.68 -4.62 3.52
C LYS A 91 7.76 -5.04 2.37
N LEU A 92 6.52 -5.43 2.67
CA LEU A 92 5.53 -5.74 1.64
C LEU A 92 5.31 -4.57 0.69
N GLN A 93 5.18 -3.34 1.20
CA GLN A 93 4.99 -2.15 0.36
C GLN A 93 6.15 -1.94 -0.61
N THR A 94 7.39 -2.08 -0.13
CA THR A 94 8.59 -1.99 -0.98
C THR A 94 8.62 -3.08 -2.04
N LEU A 95 8.39 -4.34 -1.64
CA LEU A 95 8.37 -5.49 -2.55
C LEU A 95 7.26 -5.37 -3.61
N HIS A 96 6.06 -4.91 -3.22
CA HIS A 96 4.97 -4.67 -4.14
C HIS A 96 5.33 -3.61 -5.19
N GLN A 97 5.92 -2.48 -4.75
CA GLN A 97 6.35 -1.43 -5.68
C GLN A 97 7.37 -1.97 -6.69
N GLU A 98 8.36 -2.72 -6.21
CA GLU A 98 9.37 -3.33 -7.07
C GLU A 98 8.76 -4.38 -8.02
N PHE A 99 7.82 -5.20 -7.53
CA PHE A 99 7.13 -6.20 -8.32
C PHE A 99 6.39 -5.56 -9.51
N VAL A 100 5.66 -4.47 -9.26
CA VAL A 100 4.94 -3.73 -10.30
C VAL A 100 5.92 -3.13 -11.31
N GLU A 101 7.02 -2.55 -10.85
CA GLU A 101 8.05 -1.97 -11.73
C GLU A 101 8.71 -3.02 -12.63
N VAL A 102 9.11 -4.16 -12.07
CA VAL A 102 9.70 -5.27 -12.83
C VAL A 102 8.71 -5.81 -13.86
N ASN A 103 7.45 -6.00 -13.47
CA ASN A 103 6.42 -6.45 -14.42
C ASN A 103 6.18 -5.41 -15.53
N ALA A 104 6.20 -4.12 -15.22
CA ALA A 104 6.08 -3.08 -16.24
C ALA A 104 7.24 -3.14 -17.25
N GLN A 105 8.47 -3.44 -16.80
CA GLN A 105 9.62 -3.64 -17.69
C GLN A 105 9.45 -4.89 -18.56
N ILE A 106 9.01 -6.01 -17.98
CA ILE A 106 8.70 -7.25 -18.73
C ILE A 106 7.64 -6.98 -19.80
N CYS A 107 6.55 -6.30 -19.44
CA CYS A 107 5.46 -5.99 -20.37
C CYS A 107 5.91 -5.12 -21.56
N ARG A 108 6.92 -4.26 -21.39
CA ARG A 108 7.49 -3.45 -22.49
C ARG A 108 8.35 -4.27 -23.44
N ILE A 109 9.01 -5.32 -22.95
CA ILE A 109 9.92 -6.17 -23.75
C ILE A 109 9.14 -7.26 -24.48
N ARG A 110 8.09 -7.80 -23.86
CA ARG A 110 7.30 -8.87 -24.47
C ARG A 110 6.61 -8.34 -25.74
N PRO A 111 6.73 -9.04 -26.88
CA PRO A 111 6.07 -8.62 -28.09
C PRO A 111 4.55 -8.69 -27.91
N LEU A 112 3.84 -7.75 -28.53
CA LEU A 112 2.41 -7.89 -28.72
C LEU A 112 2.19 -9.17 -29.52
N ALA A 113 1.37 -10.08 -29.01
CA ALA A 113 0.88 -11.17 -29.84
C ALA A 113 0.27 -10.53 -31.11
N PRO A 114 0.53 -11.08 -32.31
CA PRO A 114 -0.18 -10.62 -33.50
C PRO A 114 -1.66 -10.67 -33.16
N ALA A 115 -2.37 -9.56 -33.37
CA ALA A 115 -3.81 -9.56 -33.26
C ALA A 115 -4.30 -10.67 -34.19
N ALA A 116 -4.68 -11.81 -33.65
CA ALA A 116 -5.56 -12.71 -34.35
C ALA A 116 -6.79 -11.85 -34.61
N LEU A 117 -6.91 -11.35 -35.83
CA LEU A 117 -8.01 -10.53 -36.29
C LEU A 117 -9.27 -11.32 -36.00
N LEU A 118 -9.90 -11.07 -34.85
CA LEU A 118 -11.24 -11.56 -34.58
C LEU A 118 -12.10 -10.89 -35.66
N PRO A 119 -12.83 -11.66 -36.50
CA PRO A 119 -13.61 -11.12 -37.61
C PRO A 119 -14.71 -10.12 -37.22
N GLU A 120 -14.94 -9.88 -35.92
CA GLU A 120 -16.12 -9.17 -35.41
C GLU A 120 -15.99 -7.64 -35.30
N GLU A 121 -14.79 -7.05 -35.37
CA GLU A 121 -14.66 -5.57 -35.28
C GLU A 121 -15.08 -4.82 -36.56
N LYS A 122 -15.44 -5.51 -37.64
CA LYS A 122 -15.97 -4.87 -38.87
C LYS A 122 -17.46 -4.48 -38.81
N LYS A 123 -18.17 -4.69 -37.70
CA LYS A 123 -19.61 -4.36 -37.57
C LYS A 123 -19.95 -3.35 -36.46
N ARG A 124 -19.31 -2.18 -36.42
CA ARG A 124 -19.91 -0.94 -35.86
C ARG A 124 -18.95 0.22 -36.17
N ARG A 125 -19.31 1.26 -36.93
CA ARG A 125 -20.51 2.11 -36.81
C ARG A 125 -20.92 2.61 -38.21
N LYS A 126 -22.19 2.40 -38.59
CA LYS A 126 -22.79 3.23 -39.65
C LYS A 126 -22.79 4.68 -39.16
N ARG A 127 -22.16 5.59 -39.91
CA ARG A 127 -22.34 7.03 -39.71
C ARG A 127 -23.83 7.33 -39.88
N SER A 128 -24.48 7.84 -38.84
CA SER A 128 -25.81 8.41 -38.98
C SER A 128 -25.70 9.62 -39.91
N ALA A 129 -26.30 9.52 -41.09
CA ALA A 129 -26.52 10.66 -41.96
C ALA A 129 -27.56 11.57 -41.29
N GLY A 130 -27.07 12.51 -40.48
CA GLY A 130 -27.85 13.63 -39.98
C GLY A 130 -28.13 14.59 -41.15
N LYS A 131 -29.35 14.51 -41.66
CA LYS A 131 -29.91 15.21 -42.81
C LYS A 131 -29.77 16.73 -42.65
N SER A 132 -29.10 17.38 -43.59
CA SER A 132 -29.22 18.81 -43.83
C SER A 132 -30.66 19.11 -44.28
N ARG A 133 -31.29 20.14 -43.68
CA ARG A 133 -32.42 20.84 -44.29
C ARG A 133 -32.28 22.33 -44.05
N ALA A 134 -32.37 23.05 -45.16
CA ALA A 134 -32.47 24.49 -45.27
C ALA A 134 -33.83 24.99 -44.73
N ASN A 135 -33.80 26.13 -44.04
CA ASN A 135 -34.44 27.38 -44.46
C ASN A 135 -33.89 28.53 -43.62
#